data_AF-A0A1Y4HFK9-F1
#
_entry.id   AF-A0A1Y4HFK9-F1
#
_cell.length_a   1.000
_cell.length_b   1.000
_cell.length_c   1.000
_cell.angle_alpha   90.00
_cell.angle_beta   90.00
_cell.angle_gamma   90.00
#
_symmetry.space_group_name_H-M   'P 1'
#
loop_
_entity.id
_entity.type
_entity.pdbx_description
1 polymer ?
#
loop_
_entity_poly.entity_id
_entity_poly.type
_entity_poly.pdbx_seq_one_letter_code
_entity_poly.pdbx_strand_id
1 'polypeptide(L)'
;MPTAEPIAWSETIEQWRCHRDLEFYITVKDVCQSIQQKSDELHEFLSFLVDSGNASFLDSYELLPNRKGKLKKKGDLRHGDFMTAELYKLTELLMGSDADRMIDTLYNDIGHVSSYEVDDLQRSIGQTVSEWRATALGPNKVPLTHNQLNALIAFCSATSQVGLTNYRGRMMNLITKFHGMEFKRVEQPKIVENEDDFYKSAFNLLLDYTLYIISTKDCNWVINNKSLLHDFLTEYATSSAKERLERLDYYGVIPNQNNELHIKKELYKNVNIDIRLADIYKQVMGTDLHDKWVSTDFSAIFTYNEQKASEVANEIQNKLSDGDFQDAIVIDIIELAENENTDSWKILFKTIYNQRESIRYKLGTPEERKAINRMMKKKSPKLLNLMADIVERSDAEELLSNVNTVISQMEHEAYIQMLGAYVEKHIGLYLEEAFKGMEITVSNNQCGQDFILSKNGCKDYHIEVKSRWESDQSVEMSATQFKCAVENSDCYALINVNMYHFDRKRAEENDPLPFSEICSNIKVLDNIGKLEADLYRRADEAFRDDQTEICLNGTYKVRVSQNVFDKYPLDFNGLISRIRLHFCQEGK
;
A
#
# COMPACT_ATOMS: atom_id res chain seq x y z
N MET A 1 -18.24 -89.96 19.31
CA MET A 1 -19.26 -90.85 18.66
C MET A 1 -19.73 -91.99 19.59
N PRO A 2 -21.01 -92.43 19.55
CA PRO A 2 -21.46 -93.60 20.31
C PRO A 2 -20.97 -94.89 19.65
N THR A 3 -20.19 -95.67 20.38
CA THR A 3 -19.49 -96.89 19.95
C THR A 3 -20.39 -98.12 19.77
N ALA A 4 -21.72 -98.01 19.90
CA ALA A 4 -22.60 -99.18 19.99
C ALA A 4 -23.78 -99.23 19.00
N GLU A 5 -24.13 -98.14 18.30
CA GLU A 5 -25.29 -98.12 17.40
C GLU A 5 -25.06 -98.49 15.93
N PRO A 6 -23.89 -98.25 15.30
CA PRO A 6 -23.74 -98.48 13.86
C PRO A 6 -23.89 -99.95 13.44
N ILE A 7 -23.40 -100.87 14.29
CA ILE A 7 -23.39 -102.31 13.99
C ILE A 7 -24.81 -102.89 14.10
N ALA A 8 -25.58 -102.52 15.14
CA ALA A 8 -26.94 -103.02 15.32
C ALA A 8 -27.91 -102.54 14.22
N TRP A 9 -27.74 -101.29 13.75
CA TRP A 9 -28.50 -100.78 12.60
C TRP A 9 -28.09 -101.44 11.29
N SER A 10 -26.78 -101.71 11.11
CA SER A 10 -26.29 -102.43 9.92
C SER A 10 -26.86 -103.85 9.83
N GLU A 11 -26.88 -104.59 10.94
CA GLU A 11 -27.48 -105.93 11.01
C GLU A 11 -29.00 -105.91 10.76
N THR A 12 -29.70 -104.87 11.21
CA THR A 12 -31.15 -104.72 11.00
C THR A 12 -31.49 -104.41 9.54
N ILE A 13 -30.70 -103.57 8.87
CA ILE A 13 -30.88 -103.23 7.45
C ILE A 13 -30.56 -104.43 6.55
N GLU A 14 -29.54 -105.23 6.89
CA GLU A 14 -29.17 -106.45 6.18
C GLU A 14 -30.32 -107.49 6.18
N GLN A 15 -31.11 -107.55 7.25
CA GLN A 15 -32.30 -108.40 7.33
C GLN A 15 -33.46 -107.99 6.43
N TRP A 16 -33.49 -106.74 5.94
CA TRP A 16 -34.58 -106.24 5.08
C TRP A 16 -34.50 -106.75 3.63
N ARG A 17 -33.42 -107.47 3.25
CA ARG A 17 -33.23 -108.06 1.90
C ARG A 17 -33.54 -107.09 0.77
N CYS A 18 -33.19 -105.83 0.96
CA CYS A 18 -33.40 -104.79 -0.03
C CYS A 18 -32.37 -104.96 -1.14
N HIS A 19 -32.75 -105.46 -2.32
CA HIS A 19 -31.84 -105.53 -3.50
C HIS A 19 -31.50 -104.15 -4.11
N ARG A 20 -31.59 -103.09 -3.31
CA ARG A 20 -31.24 -101.70 -3.64
C ARG A 20 -30.15 -101.22 -2.69
N ASP A 21 -29.18 -102.09 -2.41
CA ASP A 21 -28.08 -101.80 -1.48
C ASP A 21 -27.42 -100.45 -1.81
N LEU A 22 -27.30 -100.09 -3.09
CA LEU A 22 -26.72 -98.80 -3.53
C LEU A 22 -27.54 -97.53 -3.21
N GLU A 23 -28.78 -97.64 -2.71
CA GLU A 23 -29.70 -96.48 -2.54
C GLU A 23 -29.77 -95.92 -1.10
N PHE A 24 -29.22 -96.60 -0.08
CA PHE A 24 -29.46 -96.25 1.34
C PHE A 24 -28.20 -96.00 2.19
N TYR A 25 -27.03 -95.79 1.59
CA TYR A 25 -25.81 -95.46 2.33
C TYR A 25 -25.54 -93.96 2.35
N ILE A 26 -25.32 -93.40 3.54
CA ILE A 26 -24.70 -92.07 3.69
C ILE A 26 -23.20 -92.28 3.54
N THR A 27 -22.63 -91.76 2.46
CA THR A 27 -21.18 -91.79 2.25
C THR A 27 -20.51 -90.63 2.99
N VAL A 28 -19.20 -90.73 3.23
CA VAL A 28 -18.39 -89.61 3.76
C VAL A 28 -18.54 -88.36 2.88
N LYS A 29 -18.72 -88.55 1.57
CA LYS A 29 -18.98 -87.47 0.61
C LYS A 29 -20.29 -86.75 0.91
N ASP A 30 -21.36 -87.49 1.20
CA ASP A 30 -22.68 -86.92 1.52
C ASP A 30 -22.63 -86.11 2.82
N VAL A 31 -21.87 -86.59 3.82
CA VAL A 31 -21.61 -85.83 5.06
C VAL A 31 -20.83 -84.55 4.76
N CYS A 32 -19.74 -84.62 3.99
CA CYS A 32 -18.96 -83.44 3.60
C CYS A 32 -19.81 -82.40 2.85
N GLN A 33 -20.76 -82.83 2.02
CA GLN A 33 -21.68 -81.93 1.32
C GLN A 33 -22.71 -81.28 2.25
N SER A 34 -23.11 -81.97 3.32
CA SER A 34 -24.08 -81.45 4.29
C SER A 34 -23.52 -80.38 5.23
N ILE A 35 -22.19 -80.33 5.41
CA ILE A 35 -21.52 -79.34 6.26
C ILE A 35 -21.50 -77.99 5.53
N GLN A 36 -22.23 -77.02 6.07
CA GLN A 36 -22.38 -75.68 5.49
C GLN A 36 -21.81 -74.57 6.39
N GLN A 37 -21.56 -74.88 7.67
CA GLN A 37 -21.09 -73.91 8.67
C GLN A 37 -20.22 -74.59 9.72
N LYS A 38 -19.38 -73.78 10.38
CA LYS A 38 -18.58 -74.22 11.53
C LYS A 38 -19.50 -74.61 12.70
N SER A 39 -19.29 -75.81 13.27
CA SER A 39 -19.92 -76.26 14.51
C SER A 39 -18.87 -76.69 15.53
N ASP A 40 -19.28 -76.95 16.77
CA ASP A 40 -18.39 -77.39 17.84
C ASP A 40 -17.83 -78.80 17.58
N GLU A 41 -18.57 -79.64 16.86
CA GLU A 41 -18.19 -81.01 16.51
C GLU A 41 -17.36 -81.10 15.21
N LEU A 42 -17.20 -79.99 14.49
CA LEU A 42 -16.53 -79.99 13.18
C LEU A 42 -15.07 -80.46 13.30
N HIS A 43 -14.35 -80.06 14.35
CA HIS A 43 -12.96 -80.50 14.55
C HIS A 43 -12.85 -82.02 14.77
N GLU A 44 -13.72 -82.61 15.59
CA GLU A 44 -13.76 -84.07 15.82
C GLU A 44 -14.06 -84.82 14.51
N PHE A 45 -15.01 -84.33 13.72
CA PHE A 45 -15.32 -84.92 12.41
C PHE A 45 -14.15 -84.85 11.44
N LEU A 46 -13.49 -83.70 11.33
CA LEU A 46 -12.34 -83.55 10.43
C LEU A 46 -11.11 -84.33 10.90
N SER A 47 -10.91 -84.48 12.21
CA SER A 47 -9.90 -85.38 12.77
C SER A 47 -10.15 -86.82 12.33
N PHE A 48 -11.39 -87.31 12.50
CA PHE A 48 -11.81 -88.62 12.02
C PHE A 48 -11.61 -88.78 10.50
N LEU A 49 -11.92 -87.74 9.72
CA LEU A 49 -11.76 -87.74 8.27
C LEU A 49 -10.30 -87.93 7.85
N VAL A 50 -9.38 -87.23 8.52
CA VAL A 50 -7.93 -87.34 8.27
C VAL A 50 -7.40 -88.71 8.72
N ASP A 51 -7.74 -89.15 9.94
CA ASP A 51 -7.30 -90.43 10.51
C ASP A 51 -7.79 -91.64 9.69
N SER A 52 -8.95 -91.51 9.05
CA SER A 52 -9.54 -92.54 8.19
C SER A 52 -8.96 -92.56 6.76
N GLY A 53 -7.90 -91.79 6.48
CA GLY A 53 -7.26 -91.73 5.16
C GLY A 53 -8.02 -90.92 4.10
N ASN A 54 -9.02 -90.12 4.50
CA ASN A 54 -9.89 -89.35 3.61
C ASN A 54 -9.51 -87.85 3.55
N ALA A 55 -8.24 -87.51 3.83
CA ALA A 55 -7.78 -86.12 3.85
C ALA A 55 -7.96 -85.37 2.51
N SER A 56 -8.02 -86.06 1.37
CA SER A 56 -8.23 -85.45 0.04
C SER A 56 -9.59 -84.76 -0.12
N PHE A 57 -10.56 -85.07 0.74
CA PHE A 57 -11.84 -84.36 0.75
C PHE A 57 -11.68 -82.88 1.18
N LEU A 58 -10.65 -82.54 1.96
CA LEU A 58 -10.35 -81.17 2.36
C LEU A 58 -9.96 -80.28 1.17
N ASP A 59 -9.44 -80.86 0.08
CA ASP A 59 -9.13 -80.14 -1.15
C ASP A 59 -10.38 -79.92 -2.03
N SER A 60 -11.38 -80.79 -1.90
CA SER A 60 -12.56 -80.80 -2.76
C SER A 60 -13.75 -80.03 -2.18
N TYR A 61 -13.87 -80.00 -0.84
CA TYR A 61 -15.00 -79.41 -0.12
C TYR A 61 -14.55 -78.27 0.79
N GLU A 62 -15.41 -77.26 0.95
CA GLU A 62 -15.20 -76.17 1.90
C GLU A 62 -15.49 -76.66 3.32
N LEU A 63 -14.47 -77.21 3.98
CA LEU A 63 -14.61 -77.87 5.28
C LEU A 63 -13.78 -77.21 6.37
N LEU A 64 -12.68 -76.55 6.02
CA LEU A 64 -11.78 -75.94 7.01
C LEU A 64 -12.20 -74.50 7.27
N PRO A 65 -12.45 -74.09 8.53
CA PRO A 65 -12.77 -72.71 8.83
C PRO A 65 -11.55 -71.81 8.71
N ASN A 66 -11.74 -70.62 8.13
CA ASN A 66 -10.81 -69.51 8.29
C ASN A 66 -11.01 -68.83 9.66
N ARG A 67 -10.17 -67.85 10.00
CA ARG A 67 -10.26 -67.10 11.27
C ARG A 67 -11.59 -66.36 11.50
N LYS A 68 -12.42 -66.17 10.46
CA LYS A 68 -13.77 -65.60 10.54
C LYS A 68 -14.86 -66.68 10.66
N GLY A 69 -14.48 -67.96 10.76
CA GLY A 69 -15.40 -69.10 10.82
C GLY A 69 -16.03 -69.49 9.48
N LYS A 70 -15.64 -68.86 8.36
CA LYS A 70 -16.13 -69.24 7.03
C LYS A 70 -15.40 -70.50 6.58
N LEU A 71 -16.13 -71.51 6.14
CA LEU A 71 -15.54 -72.73 5.61
C LEU A 71 -14.89 -72.47 4.25
N LYS A 72 -13.73 -73.10 4.03
CA LYS A 72 -12.87 -72.96 2.85
C LYS A 72 -12.25 -74.31 2.49
N LYS A 73 -11.84 -74.44 1.24
CA LYS A 73 -11.02 -75.56 0.80
C LYS A 73 -9.62 -75.41 1.35
N LYS A 74 -8.93 -76.53 1.57
CA LYS A 74 -7.54 -76.57 2.04
C LYS A 74 -6.61 -75.70 1.18
N GLY A 75 -6.71 -75.80 -0.14
CA GLY A 75 -5.85 -75.04 -1.07
C GLY A 75 -6.06 -73.51 -1.04
N ASP A 76 -7.17 -73.04 -0.48
CA ASP A 76 -7.48 -71.61 -0.37
C ASP A 76 -6.98 -70.99 0.95
N LEU A 77 -6.52 -71.84 1.87
CA LEU A 77 -6.09 -71.45 3.21
C LEU A 77 -4.57 -71.43 3.34
N ARG A 78 -4.09 -70.63 4.28
CA ARG A 78 -2.68 -70.53 4.65
C ARG A 78 -2.51 -70.36 6.16
N HIS A 79 -1.35 -70.76 6.66
CA HIS A 79 -0.97 -70.63 8.05
C HIS A 79 0.33 -69.82 8.19
N GLY A 80 0.32 -68.80 9.02
CA GLY A 80 1.53 -68.04 9.37
C GLY A 80 1.85 -68.20 10.84
N ASP A 81 2.97 -68.85 11.16
CA ASP A 81 3.42 -69.11 12.54
C ASP A 81 3.62 -67.80 13.32
N PHE A 82 4.02 -66.73 12.64
CA PHE A 82 4.23 -65.40 13.24
C PHE A 82 2.92 -64.66 13.55
N MET A 83 1.78 -65.10 12.99
CA MET A 83 0.52 -64.36 12.99
C MET A 83 -0.30 -64.62 14.25
N THR A 84 -0.04 -63.87 15.32
CA THR A 84 -0.84 -63.91 16.55
C THR A 84 -2.28 -63.43 16.31
N ALA A 85 -3.18 -63.65 17.28
CA ALA A 85 -4.55 -63.17 17.21
C ALA A 85 -4.61 -61.63 17.19
N GLU A 86 -3.75 -60.98 17.97
CA GLU A 86 -3.61 -59.53 18.04
C GLU A 86 -3.09 -58.95 16.72
N LEU A 87 -2.06 -59.57 16.13
CA LEU A 87 -1.53 -59.12 14.85
C LEU A 87 -2.58 -59.26 13.74
N TYR A 88 -3.29 -60.40 13.68
CA TYR A 88 -4.36 -60.58 12.70
C TYR A 88 -5.46 -59.55 12.88
N LYS A 89 -5.90 -59.29 14.11
CA LYS A 89 -6.91 -58.25 14.37
C LYS A 89 -6.44 -56.85 13.95
N LEU A 90 -5.16 -56.56 14.15
CA LEU A 90 -4.54 -55.29 13.76
C LEU A 90 -4.45 -55.14 12.23
N THR A 91 -4.21 -56.23 11.49
CA THR A 91 -3.97 -56.20 10.04
C THR A 91 -5.14 -56.66 9.19
N GLU A 92 -6.21 -57.24 9.77
CA GLU A 92 -7.31 -57.88 9.05
C GLU A 92 -7.88 -57.02 7.92
N LEU A 93 -8.15 -55.73 8.18
CA LEU A 93 -8.67 -54.84 7.16
C LEU A 93 -7.62 -54.47 6.10
N LEU A 94 -6.35 -54.39 6.49
CA LEU A 94 -5.22 -54.06 5.61
C LEU A 94 -4.77 -55.26 4.76
N MET A 95 -5.03 -56.48 5.21
CA MET A 95 -4.80 -57.71 4.44
C MET A 95 -5.78 -57.87 3.26
N GLY A 96 -6.88 -57.12 3.26
CA GLY A 96 -7.89 -57.20 2.20
C GLY A 96 -8.45 -58.62 2.07
N SER A 97 -8.44 -59.17 0.85
CA SER A 97 -8.93 -60.53 0.58
C SER A 97 -8.09 -61.63 1.24
N ASP A 98 -6.82 -61.37 1.54
CA ASP A 98 -5.93 -62.37 2.14
C ASP A 98 -6.29 -62.67 3.62
N ALA A 99 -7.02 -61.77 4.30
CA ALA A 99 -7.56 -62.07 5.63
C ALA A 99 -8.48 -63.31 5.61
N ASP A 100 -9.27 -63.48 4.55
CA ASP A 100 -10.20 -64.61 4.39
C ASP A 100 -9.48 -65.93 4.10
N ARG A 101 -8.15 -65.91 3.89
CA ARG A 101 -7.31 -67.09 3.63
C ARG A 101 -6.61 -67.62 4.88
N MET A 102 -6.67 -66.92 6.01
CA MET A 102 -5.98 -67.37 7.22
C MET A 102 -6.78 -68.48 7.89
N ILE A 103 -6.18 -69.67 8.03
CA ILE A 103 -6.82 -70.80 8.72
C ILE A 103 -7.10 -70.45 10.19
N ASP A 104 -8.22 -70.92 10.71
CA ASP A 104 -8.49 -70.92 12.14
C ASP A 104 -7.43 -71.76 12.87
N THR A 105 -6.77 -71.17 13.86
CA THR A 105 -5.65 -71.82 14.55
C THR A 105 -6.02 -73.11 15.28
N LEU A 106 -7.31 -73.30 15.59
CA LEU A 106 -7.82 -74.55 16.18
C LEU A 106 -7.76 -75.74 15.20
N TYR A 107 -7.59 -75.50 13.89
CA TYR A 107 -7.62 -76.52 12.84
C TYR A 107 -6.24 -76.69 12.16
N ASN A 108 -5.18 -76.14 12.73
CA ASN A 108 -3.81 -76.23 12.19
C ASN A 108 -3.31 -77.68 12.12
N ASP A 109 -3.73 -78.52 13.07
CA ASP A 109 -3.42 -79.95 13.17
C ASP A 109 -4.13 -80.79 12.09
N ILE A 110 -5.24 -80.29 11.53
CA ILE A 110 -6.01 -80.97 10.48
C ILE A 110 -5.53 -80.58 9.09
N GLY A 111 -5.45 -79.28 8.82
CA GLY A 111 -5.39 -78.76 7.44
C GLY A 111 -4.06 -78.99 6.75
N HIS A 112 -2.93 -78.92 7.48
CA HIS A 112 -1.57 -78.86 6.92
C HIS A 112 -1.52 -77.99 5.65
N VAL A 113 -1.91 -76.73 5.80
CA VAL A 113 -2.05 -75.75 4.70
C VAL A 113 -0.70 -75.12 4.33
N SER A 114 -0.64 -74.40 3.21
CA SER A 114 0.58 -73.69 2.80
C SER A 114 0.98 -72.61 3.81
N SER A 115 2.28 -72.32 3.89
CA SER A 115 2.75 -71.25 4.76
C SER A 115 2.35 -69.86 4.24
N TYR A 116 2.19 -68.94 5.18
CA TYR A 116 2.04 -67.50 4.95
C TYR A 116 3.19 -66.83 5.68
N GLU A 117 4.06 -66.18 4.94
CA GLU A 117 5.27 -65.56 5.48
C GLU A 117 5.05 -64.06 5.75
N VAL A 118 5.97 -63.43 6.49
CA VAL A 118 5.91 -61.99 6.80
C VAL A 118 5.90 -61.15 5.51
N ASP A 119 6.62 -61.57 4.48
CA ASP A 119 6.67 -60.91 3.18
C ASP A 119 5.31 -60.97 2.46
N ASP A 120 4.54 -62.04 2.64
CA ASP A 120 3.17 -62.14 2.11
C ASP A 120 2.25 -61.12 2.76
N LEU A 121 2.37 -60.94 4.08
CA LEU A 121 1.62 -59.92 4.82
C LEU A 121 1.98 -58.53 4.33
N GLN A 122 3.27 -58.21 4.24
CA GLN A 122 3.74 -56.89 3.82
C GLN A 122 3.28 -56.57 2.38
N ARG A 123 3.32 -57.56 1.49
CA ARG A 123 2.81 -57.44 0.11
C ARG A 123 1.30 -57.20 0.07
N SER A 124 0.53 -57.93 0.86
CA SER A 124 -0.93 -57.80 0.95
C SER A 124 -1.34 -56.41 1.46
N ILE A 125 -0.69 -55.96 2.54
CA ILE A 125 -0.87 -54.60 3.07
C ILE A 125 -0.49 -53.56 2.02
N GLY A 126 0.65 -53.73 1.34
CA GLY A 126 1.10 -52.83 0.28
C GLY A 126 0.09 -52.69 -0.87
N GLN A 127 -0.54 -53.79 -1.29
CA GLN A 127 -1.58 -53.81 -2.32
C GLN A 127 -2.82 -53.04 -1.86
N THR A 128 -3.41 -53.42 -0.72
CA THR A 128 -4.60 -52.76 -0.15
C THR A 128 -4.39 -51.26 0.06
N VAL A 129 -3.24 -50.87 0.63
CA VAL A 129 -2.87 -49.46 0.85
C VAL A 129 -2.72 -48.72 -0.47
N SER A 130 -2.19 -49.35 -1.52
CA SER A 130 -2.05 -48.73 -2.83
C SER A 130 -3.41 -48.50 -3.50
N GLU A 131 -4.35 -49.42 -3.35
CA GLU A 131 -5.73 -49.26 -3.82
C GLU A 131 -6.46 -48.14 -3.08
N TRP A 132 -6.32 -48.09 -1.75
CA TRP A 132 -6.87 -47.02 -0.93
C TRP A 132 -6.27 -45.67 -1.28
N ARG A 133 -4.96 -45.60 -1.54
CA ARG A 133 -4.27 -44.41 -2.03
C ARG A 133 -4.85 -43.94 -3.37
N ALA A 134 -4.95 -44.83 -4.36
CA ALA A 134 -5.48 -44.50 -5.68
C ALA A 134 -6.92 -43.99 -5.61
N THR A 135 -7.71 -44.54 -4.67
CA THR A 135 -9.11 -44.14 -4.45
C THR A 135 -9.22 -42.79 -3.75
N ALA A 136 -8.48 -42.60 -2.64
CA ALA A 136 -8.59 -41.40 -1.80
C ALA A 136 -7.85 -40.18 -2.34
N LEU A 137 -6.74 -40.39 -3.03
CA LEU A 137 -5.85 -39.33 -3.51
C LEU A 137 -5.76 -39.27 -5.05
N GLY A 138 -6.46 -40.15 -5.77
CA GLY A 138 -6.57 -40.13 -7.22
C GLY A 138 -7.59 -39.10 -7.75
N PRO A 139 -7.91 -39.13 -9.06
CA PRO A 139 -8.73 -38.09 -9.70
C PRO A 139 -10.14 -37.92 -9.11
N ASN A 140 -10.78 -39.02 -8.71
CA ASN A 140 -12.16 -39.02 -8.21
C ASN A 140 -12.27 -38.75 -6.69
N LYS A 141 -11.13 -38.68 -5.98
CA LYS A 141 -10.98 -38.38 -4.54
C LYS A 141 -12.14 -38.86 -3.65
N VAL A 142 -12.20 -40.16 -3.38
CA VAL A 142 -13.18 -40.72 -2.43
C VAL A 142 -12.53 -40.84 -1.04
N PRO A 143 -12.97 -40.07 -0.03
CA PRO A 143 -12.34 -40.08 1.30
C PRO A 143 -12.26 -41.48 1.91
N LEU A 144 -11.21 -41.73 2.70
CA LEU A 144 -11.09 -42.95 3.48
C LEU A 144 -12.27 -43.04 4.45
N THR A 145 -12.88 -44.22 4.53
CA THR A 145 -13.92 -44.49 5.53
C THR A 145 -13.34 -44.43 6.93
N HIS A 146 -14.20 -44.21 7.93
CA HIS A 146 -13.77 -44.18 9.34
C HIS A 146 -13.05 -45.48 9.76
N ASN A 147 -13.51 -46.64 9.27
CA ASN A 147 -12.88 -47.94 9.56
C ASN A 147 -11.48 -48.04 8.92
N GLN A 148 -11.32 -47.61 7.67
CA GLN A 148 -10.01 -47.62 7.01
C GLN A 148 -9.02 -46.69 7.71
N LEU A 149 -9.46 -45.48 8.07
CA LEU A 149 -8.62 -44.50 8.78
C LEU A 149 -8.21 -45.02 10.16
N ASN A 150 -9.15 -45.57 10.94
CA ASN A 150 -8.86 -46.14 12.25
C ASN A 150 -7.89 -47.32 12.15
N ALA A 151 -8.06 -48.20 11.14
CA ALA A 151 -7.15 -49.31 10.91
C ALA A 151 -5.73 -48.83 10.55
N LEU A 152 -5.60 -47.83 9.68
CA LEU A 152 -4.29 -47.22 9.37
C LEU A 152 -3.65 -46.60 10.61
N ILE A 153 -4.40 -45.83 11.38
CA ILE A 153 -3.89 -45.19 12.61
C ILE A 153 -3.44 -46.24 13.62
N ALA A 154 -4.25 -47.28 13.86
CA ALA A 154 -3.91 -48.36 14.77
C ALA A 154 -2.64 -49.10 14.32
N PHE A 155 -2.58 -49.49 13.04
CA PHE A 155 -1.42 -50.18 12.46
C PHE A 155 -0.16 -49.31 12.51
N CYS A 156 -0.22 -48.03 12.14
CA CYS A 156 0.93 -47.13 12.18
C CYS A 156 1.37 -46.78 13.60
N SER A 157 0.48 -46.88 14.60
CA SER A 157 0.79 -46.70 16.02
C SER A 157 1.34 -47.97 16.69
N ALA A 158 1.37 -49.10 15.97
CA ALA A 158 1.86 -50.36 16.49
C ALA A 158 3.39 -50.40 16.53
N THR A 159 3.96 -50.87 17.63
CA THR A 159 5.40 -50.98 17.77
C THR A 159 5.88 -51.95 18.85
N SER A 160 7.11 -52.43 18.69
CA SER A 160 7.85 -53.14 19.73
C SER A 160 8.61 -52.19 20.68
N GLN A 161 8.72 -50.90 20.33
CA GLN A 161 9.48 -49.91 21.08
C GLN A 161 8.67 -49.33 22.25
N VAL A 162 9.31 -49.19 23.41
CA VAL A 162 8.67 -48.70 24.65
C VAL A 162 8.16 -47.25 24.53
N GLY A 163 8.68 -46.43 23.60
CA GLY A 163 8.27 -45.02 23.47
C GLY A 163 7.86 -44.55 22.07
N LEU A 164 8.01 -45.37 21.02
CA LEU A 164 7.86 -44.98 19.61
C LEU A 164 8.38 -43.54 19.35
N THR A 165 9.66 -43.28 19.60
CA THR A 165 10.22 -41.91 19.55
C THR A 165 10.88 -41.56 18.21
N ASN A 166 10.89 -42.51 17.28
CA ASN A 166 11.36 -42.29 15.91
C ASN A 166 10.43 -41.33 15.14
N TYR A 167 10.80 -40.99 13.91
CA TYR A 167 10.03 -40.07 13.06
C TYR A 167 8.56 -40.48 12.95
N ARG A 168 8.27 -41.77 12.76
CA ARG A 168 6.91 -42.30 12.69
C ARG A 168 6.10 -41.93 13.93
N GLY A 169 6.61 -42.19 15.13
CA GLY A 169 5.88 -41.90 16.35
C GLY A 169 5.68 -40.42 16.64
N ARG A 170 6.71 -39.60 16.44
CA ARG A 170 6.59 -38.14 16.60
C ARG A 170 5.54 -37.56 15.66
N MET A 171 5.52 -38.04 14.40
CA MET A 171 4.46 -37.68 13.45
C MET A 171 3.08 -38.22 13.86
N MET A 172 2.97 -39.47 14.33
CA MET A 172 1.68 -40.07 14.72
C MET A 172 1.00 -39.28 15.85
N ASN A 173 1.77 -38.74 16.79
CA ASN A 173 1.24 -37.86 17.84
C ASN A 173 0.58 -36.59 17.28
N LEU A 174 1.06 -36.09 16.14
CA LEU A 174 0.51 -34.90 15.48
C LEU A 174 -0.62 -35.29 14.53
N ILE A 175 -0.45 -36.34 13.71
CA ILE A 175 -1.44 -36.85 12.76
C ILE A 175 -2.76 -37.15 13.46
N THR A 176 -2.74 -37.85 14.60
CA THR A 176 -3.96 -38.22 15.33
C THR A 176 -4.79 -37.00 15.75
N LYS A 177 -4.14 -35.89 16.12
CA LYS A 177 -4.82 -34.62 16.45
C LYS A 177 -5.59 -34.05 15.26
N PHE A 178 -5.04 -34.11 14.05
CA PHE A 178 -5.75 -33.67 12.83
C PHE A 178 -6.99 -34.50 12.51
N HIS A 179 -7.02 -35.76 12.97
CA HIS A 179 -8.16 -36.65 12.83
C HIS A 179 -9.06 -36.68 14.07
N GLY A 180 -8.84 -35.80 15.04
CA GLY A 180 -9.65 -35.69 16.27
C GLY A 180 -9.50 -36.88 17.22
N MET A 181 -8.36 -37.58 17.17
CA MET A 181 -8.07 -38.78 17.97
C MET A 181 -6.93 -38.52 18.95
N GLU A 182 -6.97 -39.22 20.09
CA GLU A 182 -5.85 -39.27 21.02
C GLU A 182 -4.83 -40.32 20.54
N PHE A 183 -3.54 -39.96 20.55
CA PHE A 183 -2.48 -40.90 20.22
C PHE A 183 -2.38 -42.02 21.27
N LYS A 184 -2.45 -43.28 20.80
CA LYS A 184 -2.29 -44.47 21.64
C LYS A 184 -1.33 -45.44 20.95
N ARG A 185 -0.21 -45.74 21.62
CA ARG A 185 0.72 -46.78 21.19
C ARG A 185 0.00 -48.13 21.24
N VAL A 186 0.12 -48.91 20.17
CA VAL A 186 -0.33 -50.30 20.16
C VAL A 186 0.91 -51.17 20.37
N GLU A 187 0.91 -51.98 21.42
CA GLU A 187 2.05 -52.88 21.69
C GLU A 187 2.00 -54.07 20.73
N GLN A 188 3.07 -54.26 19.98
CA GLN A 188 3.19 -55.33 19.00
C GLN A 188 4.61 -55.90 19.03
N PRO A 189 4.80 -57.23 19.18
CA PRO A 189 6.11 -57.86 19.11
C PRO A 189 6.85 -57.53 17.81
N LYS A 190 8.19 -57.53 17.86
CA LYS A 190 9.04 -57.28 16.70
C LYS A 190 8.89 -58.44 15.69
N ILE A 191 8.38 -58.15 14.50
CA ILE A 191 8.14 -59.14 13.42
C ILE A 191 9.30 -59.16 12.40
N VAL A 192 9.90 -57.99 12.14
CA VAL A 192 11.03 -57.83 11.21
C VAL A 192 12.17 -57.07 11.88
N GLU A 193 13.40 -57.24 11.39
CA GLU A 193 14.57 -56.55 11.93
C GLU A 193 14.45 -55.03 11.88
N ASN A 194 14.08 -54.48 10.72
CA ASN A 194 13.78 -53.06 10.56
C ASN A 194 12.28 -52.81 10.62
N GLU A 195 11.79 -52.53 11.83
CA GLU A 195 10.37 -52.36 12.10
C GLU A 195 9.71 -51.29 11.21
N ASP A 196 10.39 -50.18 10.93
CA ASP A 196 9.79 -49.08 10.16
C ASP A 196 9.57 -49.43 8.68
N ASP A 197 10.31 -50.37 8.11
CA ASP A 197 10.09 -50.84 6.73
C ASP A 197 8.75 -51.57 6.60
N PHE A 198 8.34 -52.30 7.64
CA PHE A 198 7.06 -53.02 7.66
C PHE A 198 5.86 -52.06 7.66
N TYR A 199 5.95 -50.95 8.39
CA TYR A 199 4.87 -49.95 8.49
C TYR A 199 4.92 -48.87 7.40
N LYS A 200 5.99 -48.81 6.60
CA LYS A 200 6.32 -47.70 5.70
C LYS A 200 5.21 -47.35 4.71
N SER A 201 4.61 -48.34 4.05
CA SER A 201 3.58 -48.12 3.01
C SER A 201 2.32 -47.47 3.59
N ALA A 202 1.78 -48.07 4.65
CA ALA A 202 0.60 -47.58 5.37
C ALA A 202 0.86 -46.18 5.96
N PHE A 203 2.01 -45.99 6.60
CA PHE A 203 2.38 -44.70 7.20
C PHE A 203 2.51 -43.60 6.15
N ASN A 204 3.12 -43.91 4.99
CA ASN A 204 3.22 -42.96 3.89
C ASN A 204 1.85 -42.58 3.32
N LEU A 205 0.88 -43.51 3.24
CA LEU A 205 -0.50 -43.17 2.88
C LEU A 205 -1.15 -42.26 3.93
N LEU A 206 -1.04 -42.61 5.21
CA LEU A 206 -1.64 -41.81 6.28
C LEU A 206 -1.09 -40.38 6.33
N LEU A 207 0.21 -40.22 6.11
CA LEU A 207 0.85 -38.90 5.96
C LEU A 207 0.28 -38.12 4.78
N ASP A 208 0.21 -38.73 3.59
CA ASP A 208 -0.31 -38.06 2.39
C ASP A 208 -1.77 -37.70 2.52
N TYR A 209 -2.56 -38.58 3.13
CA TYR A 209 -3.95 -38.31 3.44
C TYR A 209 -4.10 -37.15 4.43
N THR A 210 -3.22 -37.06 5.43
CA THR A 210 -3.22 -35.94 6.38
C THR A 210 -2.83 -34.62 5.70
N LEU A 211 -1.81 -34.61 4.83
CA LEU A 211 -1.46 -33.45 4.01
C LEU A 211 -2.61 -33.02 3.11
N TYR A 212 -3.29 -33.97 2.48
CA TYR A 212 -4.49 -33.72 1.70
C TYR A 212 -5.60 -33.07 2.54
N ILE A 213 -5.92 -33.61 3.71
CA ILE A 213 -6.93 -33.04 4.61
C ILE A 213 -6.57 -31.61 5.02
N ILE A 214 -5.30 -31.34 5.35
CA ILE A 214 -4.82 -29.98 5.66
C ILE A 214 -5.01 -29.07 4.45
N SER A 215 -4.69 -29.53 3.24
CA SER A 215 -4.81 -28.72 2.01
C SER A 215 -6.24 -28.33 1.63
N THR A 216 -7.25 -28.93 2.26
CA THR A 216 -8.67 -28.56 2.07
C THR A 216 -9.17 -27.52 3.08
N LYS A 217 -8.31 -27.03 3.97
CA LYS A 217 -8.70 -26.09 5.03
C LYS A 217 -8.63 -24.64 4.55
N ASP A 218 -9.50 -23.81 5.11
CA ASP A 218 -9.58 -22.38 4.82
C ASP A 218 -8.69 -21.55 5.77
N CYS A 219 -8.59 -20.24 5.50
CA CYS A 219 -7.79 -19.33 6.32
C CYS A 219 -8.26 -19.25 7.78
N ASN A 220 -9.57 -19.37 8.05
CA ASN A 220 -10.11 -19.40 9.41
C ASN A 220 -9.60 -20.61 10.20
N TRP A 221 -9.59 -21.78 9.56
CA TRP A 221 -9.04 -22.98 10.16
C TRP A 221 -7.54 -22.81 10.46
N VAL A 222 -6.77 -22.24 9.52
CA VAL A 222 -5.33 -21.98 9.70
C VAL A 222 -5.08 -21.07 10.90
N ILE A 223 -5.82 -19.96 11.02
CA ILE A 223 -5.70 -19.04 12.15
C ILE A 223 -5.94 -19.76 13.49
N ASN A 224 -7.01 -20.56 13.56
CA ASN A 224 -7.39 -21.27 14.78
C ASN A 224 -6.46 -22.45 15.13
N ASN A 225 -5.71 -22.97 14.16
CA ASN A 225 -4.86 -24.16 14.32
C ASN A 225 -3.37 -23.89 14.02
N LYS A 226 -2.95 -22.62 14.02
CA LYS A 226 -1.61 -22.19 13.57
C LYS A 226 -0.48 -22.92 14.31
N SER A 227 -0.58 -23.05 15.63
CA SER A 227 0.42 -23.76 16.45
C SER A 227 0.48 -25.25 16.10
N LEU A 228 -0.66 -25.92 15.94
CA LEU A 228 -0.70 -27.33 15.58
C LEU A 228 -0.09 -27.57 14.19
N LEU A 229 -0.42 -26.71 13.22
CA LEU A 229 0.15 -26.78 11.87
C LEU A 229 1.65 -26.52 11.87
N HIS A 230 2.12 -25.55 12.65
CA HIS A 230 3.54 -25.24 12.80
C HIS A 230 4.32 -26.44 13.37
N ASP A 231 3.83 -27.04 14.45
CA ASP A 231 4.44 -28.22 15.07
C ASP A 231 4.49 -29.40 14.09
N PHE A 232 3.40 -29.63 13.35
CA PHE A 232 3.34 -30.65 12.31
C PHE A 232 4.38 -30.43 11.22
N LEU A 233 4.48 -29.22 10.67
CA LEU A 233 5.43 -28.95 9.59
C LEU A 233 6.89 -28.95 10.07
N THR A 234 7.14 -28.52 11.32
CA THR A 234 8.47 -28.58 11.93
C THR A 234 8.93 -30.03 12.11
N GLU A 235 8.07 -30.89 12.67
CA GLU A 235 8.40 -32.31 12.78
C GLU A 235 8.51 -32.97 11.40
N TYR A 236 7.63 -32.63 10.46
CA TYR A 236 7.66 -33.12 9.08
C TYR A 236 9.00 -32.82 8.39
N ALA A 237 9.56 -31.63 8.63
CA ALA A 237 10.84 -31.17 8.08
C ALA A 237 12.05 -31.97 8.58
N THR A 238 11.94 -32.70 9.70
CA THR A 238 13.01 -33.56 10.22
C THR A 238 13.21 -34.84 9.41
N SER A 239 12.34 -35.12 8.44
CA SER A 239 12.43 -36.27 7.56
C SER A 239 13.71 -36.27 6.72
N SER A 240 14.48 -37.35 6.80
CA SER A 240 15.64 -37.58 5.91
C SER A 240 15.26 -37.99 4.49
N ALA A 241 14.00 -38.38 4.26
CA ALA A 241 13.52 -38.81 2.94
C ALA A 241 13.19 -37.60 2.06
N LYS A 242 14.00 -37.34 1.03
CA LYS A 242 13.80 -36.23 0.09
C LYS A 242 12.43 -36.28 -0.61
N GLU A 243 12.05 -37.46 -1.09
CA GLU A 243 10.74 -37.73 -1.73
C GLU A 243 9.54 -37.33 -0.84
N ARG A 244 9.72 -37.36 0.49
CA ARG A 244 8.68 -36.95 1.43
C ARG A 244 8.57 -35.42 1.49
N LEU A 245 9.70 -34.71 1.52
CA LEU A 245 9.69 -33.25 1.51
C LEU A 245 9.17 -32.67 0.19
N GLU A 246 9.44 -33.36 -0.93
CA GLU A 246 8.91 -33.00 -2.26
C GLU A 246 7.38 -33.05 -2.34
N ARG A 247 6.69 -33.75 -1.42
CA ARG A 247 5.22 -33.76 -1.34
C ARG A 247 4.62 -32.38 -1.06
N LEU A 248 5.39 -31.49 -0.42
CA LEU A 248 4.96 -30.11 -0.16
C LEU A 248 4.88 -29.26 -1.44
N ASP A 249 5.43 -29.74 -2.55
CA ASP A 249 5.28 -29.10 -3.87
C ASP A 249 3.97 -29.53 -4.59
N TYR A 250 3.20 -30.43 -3.97
CA TYR A 250 1.94 -30.96 -4.50
C TYR A 250 0.75 -30.74 -3.55
N TYR A 251 0.97 -30.77 -2.22
CA TYR A 251 -0.05 -30.47 -1.23
C TYR A 251 0.10 -29.06 -0.69
N GLY A 252 -0.92 -28.23 -0.88
CA GLY A 252 -0.94 -26.87 -0.37
C GLY A 252 -1.16 -26.87 1.14
N VAL A 253 -0.09 -26.86 1.92
CA VAL A 253 -0.16 -26.96 3.39
C VAL A 253 0.65 -25.89 4.10
N ILE A 254 1.36 -25.04 3.37
CA ILE A 254 2.21 -23.99 3.93
C ILE A 254 1.44 -22.68 3.86
N PRO A 255 1.20 -21.99 4.99
CA PRO A 255 0.46 -20.75 4.97
C PRO A 255 1.29 -19.59 4.42
N ASN A 256 0.68 -18.75 3.59
CA ASN A 256 1.19 -17.43 3.23
C ASN A 256 0.94 -16.41 4.35
N GLN A 257 1.34 -15.14 4.16
CA GLN A 257 1.15 -14.10 5.18
C GLN A 257 -0.33 -13.71 5.40
N ASN A 258 -1.21 -14.05 4.46
CA ASN A 258 -2.67 -13.93 4.59
C ASN A 258 -3.34 -15.21 5.15
N ASN A 259 -2.55 -16.19 5.61
CA ASN A 259 -3.00 -17.47 6.18
C ASN A 259 -3.71 -18.41 5.20
N GLU A 260 -3.55 -18.19 3.90
CA GLU A 260 -4.01 -19.13 2.88
C GLU A 260 -2.96 -20.21 2.62
N LEU A 261 -3.41 -21.45 2.41
CA LEU A 261 -2.52 -22.59 2.24
C LEU A 261 -2.05 -22.73 0.79
N HIS A 262 -0.73 -22.74 0.61
CA HIS A 262 -0.08 -22.89 -0.68
C HIS A 262 0.89 -24.06 -0.70
N ILE A 263 1.20 -24.52 -1.91
CA ILE A 263 2.31 -25.43 -2.13
C ILE A 263 3.63 -24.66 -1.95
N LYS A 264 4.65 -25.36 -1.48
CA LYS A 264 5.93 -24.75 -1.11
C LYS A 264 6.57 -23.94 -2.25
N LYS A 265 6.57 -24.49 -3.48
CA LYS A 265 7.20 -23.85 -4.65
C LYS A 265 6.54 -22.55 -5.11
N GLU A 266 5.32 -22.25 -4.67
CA GLU A 266 4.63 -20.99 -5.01
C GLU A 266 5.00 -19.84 -4.06
N LEU A 267 5.63 -20.16 -2.92
CA LEU A 267 5.93 -19.20 -1.88
C LEU A 267 7.38 -18.72 -1.93
N TYR A 268 7.55 -17.43 -1.64
CA TYR A 268 8.83 -16.77 -1.48
C TYR A 268 9.06 -16.36 -0.03
N LYS A 269 10.32 -16.27 0.36
CA LYS A 269 10.72 -15.60 1.59
C LYS A 269 10.92 -14.11 1.31
N ASN A 270 10.17 -13.26 2.00
CA ASN A 270 10.39 -11.82 1.97
C ASN A 270 11.76 -11.49 2.60
N VAL A 271 12.63 -10.80 1.86
CA VAL A 271 13.92 -10.29 2.34
C VAL A 271 13.87 -8.76 2.38
N ASN A 272 13.40 -8.22 3.51
CA ASN A 272 13.37 -6.79 3.83
C ASN A 272 12.61 -5.92 2.81
N ILE A 273 11.53 -6.44 2.21
CA ILE A 273 10.60 -5.64 1.43
C ILE A 273 9.69 -4.90 2.40
N ASP A 274 9.79 -3.57 2.38
CA ASP A 274 8.99 -2.65 3.19
C ASP A 274 7.52 -2.65 2.75
N ILE A 275 6.62 -2.35 3.70
CA ILE A 275 5.17 -2.34 3.48
C ILE A 275 4.75 -1.35 2.39
N ARG A 276 5.41 -0.18 2.28
CA ARG A 276 5.13 0.81 1.23
C ARG A 276 5.44 0.25 -0.16
N LEU A 277 6.50 -0.54 -0.30
CA LEU A 277 6.84 -1.15 -1.59
C LEU A 277 5.81 -2.23 -1.97
N ALA A 278 5.29 -2.97 -0.98
CA ALA A 278 4.20 -3.91 -1.19
C ALA A 278 2.88 -3.21 -1.59
N ASP A 279 2.56 -2.07 -0.96
CA ASP A 279 1.38 -1.27 -1.28
C ASP A 279 1.45 -0.70 -2.71
N ILE A 280 2.62 -0.15 -3.10
CA ILE A 280 2.86 0.30 -4.48
C ILE A 280 2.72 -0.87 -5.46
N TYR A 281 3.27 -2.04 -5.14
CA TYR A 281 3.12 -3.23 -5.97
C TYR A 281 1.65 -3.59 -6.16
N LYS A 282 0.87 -3.60 -5.08
CA LYS A 282 -0.56 -3.91 -5.14
C LYS A 282 -1.34 -2.91 -5.98
N GLN A 283 -1.04 -1.61 -5.87
CA GLN A 283 -1.68 -0.56 -6.66
C GLN A 283 -1.35 -0.69 -8.16
N VAL A 284 -0.10 -1.02 -8.52
CA VAL A 284 0.35 -1.12 -9.92
C VAL A 284 -0.02 -2.45 -10.57
N MET A 285 0.11 -3.56 -9.83
CA MET A 285 -0.03 -4.92 -10.34
C MET A 285 -1.42 -5.53 -10.07
N GLY A 286 -2.19 -4.97 -9.12
CA GLY A 286 -3.49 -5.48 -8.71
C GLY A 286 -3.45 -6.74 -7.86
N THR A 287 -2.27 -7.19 -7.43
CA THR A 287 -2.07 -8.42 -6.64
C THR A 287 -1.29 -8.13 -5.37
N ASP A 288 -1.63 -8.81 -4.26
CA ASP A 288 -0.95 -8.63 -2.99
C ASP A 288 0.31 -9.51 -2.90
N LEU A 289 1.45 -8.92 -2.51
CA LEU A 289 2.67 -9.71 -2.31
C LEU A 289 2.58 -10.64 -1.09
N HIS A 290 1.73 -10.30 -0.11
CA HIS A 290 1.50 -11.14 1.06
C HIS A 290 0.89 -12.50 0.70
N ASP A 291 0.23 -12.60 -0.46
CA ASP A 291 -0.29 -13.86 -1.00
C ASP A 291 0.85 -14.80 -1.48
N LYS A 292 1.98 -14.21 -1.89
CA LYS A 292 3.14 -14.91 -2.43
C LYS A 292 4.22 -15.18 -1.37
N TRP A 293 4.11 -14.55 -0.19
CA TRP A 293 5.10 -14.69 0.86
C TRP A 293 4.70 -15.74 1.87
N VAL A 294 5.64 -16.63 2.22
CA VAL A 294 5.46 -17.55 3.34
C VAL A 294 5.20 -16.76 4.63
N SER A 295 4.26 -17.24 5.45
CA SER A 295 4.02 -16.72 6.79
C SER A 295 5.34 -16.67 7.57
N THR A 296 5.57 -15.58 8.30
CA THR A 296 6.80 -15.36 9.09
C THR A 296 7.13 -16.54 10.00
N ASP A 297 6.12 -17.08 10.69
CA ASP A 297 6.25 -18.19 11.63
C ASP A 297 6.71 -19.49 10.95
N PHE A 298 6.49 -19.65 9.64
CA PHE A 298 6.82 -20.86 8.89
C PHE A 298 8.06 -20.69 8.01
N SER A 299 8.59 -19.47 7.90
CA SER A 299 9.67 -19.09 6.99
C SER A 299 11.02 -19.76 7.30
N ALA A 300 11.22 -20.22 8.54
CA ALA A 300 12.44 -20.88 8.99
C ALA A 300 12.39 -22.42 8.91
N ILE A 301 11.20 -23.00 8.69
CA ILE A 301 11.02 -24.47 8.68
C ILE A 301 11.65 -25.10 7.43
N PHE A 302 11.51 -24.43 6.28
CA PHE A 302 12.03 -24.90 5.00
C PHE A 302 12.83 -23.80 4.29
N THR A 303 13.60 -24.20 3.28
CA THR A 303 14.24 -23.26 2.35
C THR A 303 13.26 -22.85 1.25
N TYR A 304 13.16 -21.54 1.02
CA TYR A 304 12.35 -20.91 -0.02
C TYR A 304 13.22 -20.05 -0.93
N ASN A 305 12.73 -19.74 -2.13
CA ASN A 305 13.32 -18.69 -2.94
C ASN A 305 13.13 -17.35 -2.24
N GLU A 306 14.16 -16.53 -2.23
CA GLU A 306 14.09 -15.17 -1.68
C GLU A 306 13.48 -14.23 -2.72
N GLN A 307 12.59 -13.34 -2.29
CA GLN A 307 12.16 -12.21 -3.10
C GLN A 307 12.77 -10.94 -2.54
N LYS A 308 13.49 -10.21 -3.41
CA LYS A 308 14.22 -9.00 -3.04
C LYS A 308 13.46 -7.75 -3.47
N ALA A 309 13.62 -6.67 -2.70
CA ALA A 309 13.03 -5.37 -3.04
C ALA A 309 13.40 -4.88 -4.45
N SER A 310 14.63 -5.15 -4.92
CA SER A 310 15.07 -4.79 -6.27
C SER A 310 14.31 -5.52 -7.39
N GLU A 311 13.91 -6.77 -7.16
CA GLU A 311 13.15 -7.55 -8.13
C GLU A 311 11.73 -7.01 -8.23
N VAL A 312 11.09 -6.76 -7.08
CA VAL A 312 9.76 -6.14 -6.99
C VAL A 312 9.74 -4.74 -7.62
N ALA A 313 10.72 -3.89 -7.30
CA ALA A 313 10.83 -2.56 -7.89
C ALA A 313 11.05 -2.61 -9.41
N ASN A 314 11.81 -3.59 -9.93
CA ASN A 314 11.97 -3.79 -11.36
C ASN A 314 10.66 -4.23 -12.04
N GLU A 315 9.89 -5.13 -11.43
CA GLU A 315 8.56 -5.52 -11.93
C GLU A 315 7.63 -4.30 -12.05
N ILE A 316 7.58 -3.47 -10.99
CA ILE A 316 6.79 -2.23 -10.97
C ILE A 316 7.26 -1.27 -12.08
N GLN A 317 8.57 -1.01 -12.18
CA GLN A 317 9.11 -0.10 -13.19
C GLN A 317 8.81 -0.56 -14.61
N ASN A 318 8.95 -1.85 -14.90
CA ASN A 318 8.63 -2.41 -16.20
C ASN A 318 7.16 -2.18 -16.53
N LYS A 319 6.25 -2.49 -15.59
CA LYS A 319 4.82 -2.30 -15.77
C LYS A 319 4.44 -0.83 -16.03
N LEU A 320 5.03 0.09 -15.27
CA LEU A 320 4.80 1.53 -15.43
C LEU A 320 5.41 2.08 -16.73
N SER A 321 6.53 1.50 -17.19
CA SER A 321 7.19 1.89 -18.43
C SER A 321 6.38 1.53 -19.67
N ASP A 322 5.63 0.42 -19.65
CA ASP A 322 4.70 0.04 -20.72
C ASP A 322 3.63 1.11 -20.95
N GLY A 323 3.26 1.84 -19.90
CA GLY A 323 2.34 2.97 -19.93
C GLY A 323 3.01 4.33 -20.11
N ASP A 324 4.28 4.40 -20.55
CA ASP A 324 5.10 5.62 -20.65
C ASP A 324 5.07 6.49 -19.37
N PHE A 325 5.01 5.82 -18.21
CA PHE A 325 4.96 6.46 -16.89
C PHE A 325 3.80 7.46 -16.71
N GLN A 326 2.65 7.22 -17.35
CA GLN A 326 1.47 8.09 -17.26
C GLN A 326 0.64 7.89 -15.97
N ASP A 327 0.96 6.88 -15.16
CA ASP A 327 0.26 6.60 -13.92
C ASP A 327 0.61 7.64 -12.83
N ALA A 328 -0.39 8.13 -12.10
CA ALA A 328 -0.21 9.13 -11.05
C ALA A 328 0.71 8.63 -9.91
N ILE A 329 0.71 7.31 -9.64
CA ILE A 329 1.58 6.70 -8.62
C ILE A 329 3.07 6.93 -8.87
N VAL A 330 3.45 7.24 -10.11
CA VAL A 330 4.85 7.55 -10.46
C VAL A 330 5.33 8.80 -9.73
N ILE A 331 4.44 9.78 -9.47
CA ILE A 331 4.78 10.96 -8.68
C ILE A 331 5.08 10.58 -7.23
N ASP A 332 4.25 9.73 -6.62
CA ASP A 332 4.48 9.24 -5.25
C ASP A 332 5.82 8.51 -5.13
N ILE A 333 6.17 7.68 -6.12
CA ILE A 333 7.48 7.01 -6.19
C ILE A 333 8.64 8.03 -6.28
N ILE A 334 8.49 9.09 -7.09
CA ILE A 334 9.50 10.15 -7.20
C ILE A 334 9.66 10.89 -5.87
N GLU A 335 8.56 11.25 -5.21
CA GLU A 335 8.59 11.95 -3.92
C GLU A 335 9.21 11.09 -2.82
N LEU A 336 8.89 9.79 -2.76
CA LEU A 336 9.55 8.85 -1.85
C LEU A 336 11.06 8.80 -2.10
N ALA A 337 11.47 8.77 -3.37
CA ALA A 337 12.88 8.78 -3.74
C ALA A 337 13.58 10.11 -3.40
N GLU A 338 12.89 11.24 -3.36
CA GLU A 338 13.47 12.55 -3.03
C GLU A 338 13.50 12.82 -1.51
N ASN A 339 12.52 12.32 -0.75
CA ASN A 339 12.33 12.65 0.67
C ASN A 339 13.06 11.72 1.65
N GLU A 340 13.49 10.51 1.25
CA GLU A 340 14.24 9.63 2.14
C GLU A 340 15.74 9.99 2.20
N ASN A 341 16.26 10.13 3.43
CA ASN A 341 17.68 10.44 3.70
C ASN A 341 18.65 9.31 3.36
N THR A 342 18.15 8.13 2.99
CA THR A 342 18.92 6.96 2.59
C THR A 342 18.59 6.61 1.15
N ASP A 343 19.61 6.40 0.30
CA ASP A 343 19.47 6.16 -1.15
C ASP A 343 18.76 4.83 -1.54
N SER A 344 17.95 4.22 -0.65
CA SER A 344 17.21 2.98 -0.89
C SER A 344 16.25 3.11 -2.07
N TRP A 345 15.34 4.08 -2.07
CA TRP A 345 14.32 4.23 -3.13
C TRP A 345 14.89 4.73 -4.45
N LYS A 346 15.88 5.63 -4.42
CA LYS A 346 16.58 6.08 -5.64
C LYS A 346 17.28 4.93 -6.34
N ILE A 347 17.85 3.99 -5.59
CA ILE A 347 18.48 2.78 -6.14
C ILE A 347 17.42 1.82 -6.68
N LEU A 348 16.35 1.57 -5.92
CA LEU A 348 15.25 0.68 -6.32
C LEU A 348 14.56 1.15 -7.60
N PHE A 349 14.24 2.44 -7.68
CA PHE A 349 13.50 3.07 -8.78
C PHE A 349 14.37 3.94 -9.69
N LYS A 350 15.61 3.51 -9.95
CA LYS A 350 16.62 4.27 -10.69
C LYS A 350 16.14 4.78 -12.05
N THR A 351 15.35 4.00 -12.78
CA THR A 351 14.87 4.37 -14.12
C THR A 351 13.86 5.51 -14.06
N ILE A 352 12.92 5.44 -13.12
CA ILE A 352 11.93 6.50 -12.86
C ILE A 352 12.65 7.74 -12.35
N TYR A 353 13.53 7.60 -11.35
CA TYR A 353 14.24 8.72 -10.73
C TYR A 353 15.14 9.48 -11.71
N ASN A 354 15.83 8.78 -12.62
CA ASN A 354 16.64 9.42 -13.66
C ASN A 354 15.81 10.22 -14.68
N GLN A 355 14.52 9.89 -14.82
CA GLN A 355 13.60 10.56 -15.73
C GLN A 355 12.62 11.52 -15.01
N ARG A 356 12.78 11.72 -13.70
CA ARG A 356 11.80 12.41 -12.84
C ARG A 356 11.37 13.79 -13.36
N GLU A 357 12.29 14.60 -13.86
CA GLU A 357 11.99 15.94 -14.40
C GLU A 357 11.11 15.86 -15.66
N SER A 358 11.42 14.91 -16.56
CA SER A 358 10.63 14.66 -17.78
C SER A 358 9.25 14.12 -17.44
N ILE A 359 9.17 13.19 -16.48
CA ILE A 359 7.92 12.60 -16.01
C ILE A 359 7.02 13.67 -15.35
N ARG A 360 7.56 14.47 -14.42
CA ARG A 360 6.84 15.59 -13.78
C ARG A 360 6.30 16.57 -14.84
N TYR A 361 7.10 16.90 -15.84
CA TYR A 361 6.66 17.76 -16.94
C TYR A 361 5.55 17.11 -17.80
N LYS A 362 5.65 15.81 -18.10
CA LYS A 362 4.62 15.07 -18.87
C LYS A 362 3.29 14.98 -18.12
N LEU A 363 3.33 14.66 -16.82
CA LEU A 363 2.14 14.46 -15.98
C LEU A 363 1.46 15.79 -15.58
N GLY A 364 2.17 16.91 -15.64
CA GLY A 364 1.60 18.23 -15.39
C GLY A 364 0.45 18.58 -16.35
N THR A 365 -0.48 19.40 -15.88
CA THR A 365 -1.61 19.93 -16.64
C THR A 365 -1.16 20.78 -17.84
N PRO A 366 -2.01 20.96 -18.88
CA PRO A 366 -1.72 21.89 -19.97
C PRO A 366 -1.35 23.30 -19.49
N GLU A 367 -1.98 23.78 -18.43
CA GLU A 367 -1.78 25.09 -17.81
C GLU A 367 -0.39 25.19 -17.15
N GLU A 368 -0.02 24.20 -16.35
CA GLU A 368 1.31 24.11 -15.71
C GLU A 368 2.42 24.02 -16.75
N ARG A 369 2.27 23.14 -17.75
CA ARG A 369 3.25 23.04 -18.86
C ARG A 369 3.40 24.36 -19.62
N LYS A 370 2.30 25.08 -19.88
CA LYS A 370 2.35 26.42 -20.49
C LYS A 370 3.08 27.41 -19.58
N ALA A 371 2.85 27.38 -18.28
CA ALA A 371 3.53 28.25 -17.32
C ALA A 371 5.05 27.99 -17.27
N ILE A 372 5.46 26.73 -17.13
CA ILE A 372 6.88 26.31 -17.16
C ILE A 372 7.56 26.77 -18.45
N ASN A 373 6.92 26.55 -19.61
CA ASN A 373 7.46 26.99 -20.89
C ASN A 373 7.61 28.52 -21.01
N ARG A 374 6.68 29.30 -20.43
CA ARG A 374 6.81 30.77 -20.40
C ARG A 374 8.02 31.20 -19.56
N MET A 375 8.25 30.56 -18.42
CA MET A 375 9.42 30.84 -17.57
C MET A 375 10.72 30.46 -18.28
N MET A 376 10.79 29.27 -18.89
CA MET A 376 11.98 28.77 -19.59
C MET A 376 12.41 29.65 -20.79
N LYS A 377 11.47 30.35 -21.46
CA LYS A 377 11.78 31.29 -22.55
C LYS A 377 12.72 32.42 -22.14
N LYS A 378 12.78 32.78 -20.85
CA LYS A 378 13.67 33.83 -20.35
C LYS A 378 15.15 33.42 -20.33
N LYS A 379 15.47 32.13 -20.45
CA LYS A 379 16.84 31.58 -20.53
C LYS A 379 17.78 32.10 -19.43
N SER A 380 17.27 32.28 -18.21
CA SER A 380 18.02 32.80 -17.06
C SER A 380 17.95 31.83 -15.88
N PRO A 381 18.97 30.96 -15.69
CA PRO A 381 19.00 30.01 -14.59
C PRO A 381 18.90 30.69 -13.21
N LYS A 382 19.56 31.86 -13.05
CA LYS A 382 19.51 32.63 -11.80
C LYS A 382 18.08 33.06 -11.46
N LEU A 383 17.32 33.53 -12.45
CA LEU A 383 15.93 33.95 -12.25
C LEU A 383 15.03 32.75 -11.95
N LEU A 384 15.22 31.64 -12.65
CA LEU A 384 14.43 30.42 -12.46
C LEU A 384 14.62 29.84 -11.05
N ASN A 385 15.87 29.81 -10.55
CA ASN A 385 16.14 29.39 -9.17
C ASN A 385 15.47 30.31 -8.16
N LEU A 386 15.59 31.63 -8.33
CA LEU A 386 14.94 32.59 -7.43
C LEU A 386 13.41 32.40 -7.41
N MET A 387 12.80 32.15 -8.56
CA MET A 387 11.36 31.87 -8.65
C MET A 387 10.99 30.55 -7.94
N ALA A 388 11.80 29.51 -8.10
CA ALA A 388 11.60 28.24 -7.39
C ALA A 388 11.68 28.45 -5.87
N ASP A 389 12.72 29.13 -5.38
CA ASP A 389 12.91 29.45 -3.95
C ASP A 389 11.70 30.23 -3.37
N ILE A 390 11.08 31.12 -4.16
CA ILE A 390 9.88 31.85 -3.74
C ILE A 390 8.67 30.91 -3.68
N VAL A 391 8.48 30.08 -4.70
CA VAL A 391 7.30 29.19 -4.82
C VAL A 391 7.31 28.07 -3.77
N GLU A 392 8.48 27.66 -3.28
CA GLU A 392 8.60 26.67 -2.19
C GLU A 392 8.19 27.21 -0.81
N ARG A 393 7.96 28.52 -0.68
CA ARG A 393 7.52 29.13 0.59
C ARG A 393 6.03 28.92 0.82
N SER A 394 5.66 28.79 2.10
CA SER A 394 4.25 28.68 2.50
C SER A 394 3.42 29.95 2.22
N ASP A 395 4.06 31.11 2.11
CA ASP A 395 3.44 32.43 1.89
C ASP A 395 3.62 32.95 0.45
N ALA A 396 4.00 32.09 -0.49
CA ALA A 396 4.38 32.49 -1.85
C ALA A 396 3.29 33.29 -2.59
N GLU A 397 2.02 32.88 -2.48
CA GLU A 397 0.91 33.57 -3.14
C GLU A 397 0.71 34.99 -2.61
N GLU A 398 0.79 35.17 -1.29
CA GLU A 398 0.68 36.48 -0.64
C GLU A 398 1.84 37.38 -1.05
N LEU A 399 3.07 36.85 -1.05
CA LEU A 399 4.25 37.58 -1.46
C LEU A 399 4.15 38.07 -2.91
N LEU A 400 3.76 37.19 -3.84
CA LEU A 400 3.60 37.53 -5.25
C LEU A 400 2.46 38.56 -5.47
N SER A 401 1.38 38.47 -4.69
CA SER A 401 0.32 39.48 -4.71
C SER A 401 0.84 40.86 -4.27
N ASN A 402 1.61 40.91 -3.18
CA ASN A 402 2.19 42.14 -2.66
C ASN A 402 3.16 42.80 -3.64
N VAL A 403 3.95 42.00 -4.37
CA VAL A 403 4.85 42.51 -5.42
C VAL A 403 4.05 43.25 -6.51
N ASN A 404 2.91 42.72 -6.95
CA ASN A 404 2.08 43.39 -7.96
C ASN A 404 1.49 44.71 -7.44
N THR A 405 1.12 44.77 -6.16
CA THR A 405 0.65 46.01 -5.52
C THR A 405 1.75 47.06 -5.48
N VAL A 406 2.98 46.68 -5.11
CA VAL A 406 4.13 47.58 -5.08
C VAL A 406 4.46 48.10 -6.49
N ILE A 407 4.47 47.23 -7.50
CA ILE A 407 4.69 47.63 -8.90
C ILE A 407 3.64 48.66 -9.33
N SER A 408 2.36 48.40 -9.05
CA SER A 408 1.27 49.31 -9.41
C SER A 408 1.41 50.67 -8.73
N GLN A 409 1.84 50.68 -7.46
CA GLN A 409 2.09 51.92 -6.72
C GLN A 409 3.28 52.70 -7.29
N MET A 410 4.38 52.03 -7.63
CA MET A 410 5.54 52.68 -8.26
C MET A 410 5.18 53.31 -9.61
N GLU A 411 4.42 52.60 -10.44
CA GLU A 411 3.93 53.12 -11.73
C GLU A 411 3.02 54.34 -11.55
N HIS A 412 2.18 54.32 -10.52
CA HIS A 412 1.30 55.42 -10.18
C HIS A 412 2.03 56.67 -9.66
N GLU A 413 3.01 56.49 -8.78
CA GLU A 413 3.84 57.59 -8.26
C GLU A 413 4.67 58.25 -9.37
N ALA A 414 5.28 57.44 -10.25
CA ALA A 414 6.01 57.94 -11.41
C ALA A 414 5.10 58.76 -12.34
N TYR A 415 3.83 58.35 -12.48
CA TYR A 415 2.84 59.05 -13.26
C TYR A 415 2.49 60.44 -12.67
N ILE A 416 2.23 60.54 -11.37
CA ILE A 416 1.95 61.83 -10.71
C ILE A 416 3.12 62.81 -10.87
N GLN A 417 4.36 62.33 -10.72
CA GLN A 417 5.56 63.17 -10.85
C GLN A 417 5.71 63.74 -12.27
N MET A 418 5.54 62.91 -13.30
CA MET A 418 5.61 63.33 -14.70
C MET A 418 4.63 64.47 -14.99
N LEU A 419 3.41 64.34 -14.49
CA LEU A 419 2.34 65.29 -14.72
C LEU A 419 2.53 66.62 -13.98
N GLY A 420 3.04 66.57 -12.74
CA GLY A 420 3.43 67.76 -11.99
C GLY A 420 4.45 68.61 -12.75
N ALA A 421 5.51 67.97 -13.24
CA ALA A 421 6.55 68.62 -14.04
C ALA A 421 6.01 69.24 -15.34
N TYR A 422 5.06 68.57 -15.99
CA TYR A 422 4.41 69.10 -17.21
C TYR A 422 3.66 70.40 -16.95
N VAL A 423 2.87 70.47 -15.87
CA VAL A 423 2.11 71.68 -15.51
C VAL A 423 3.04 72.81 -15.07
N GLU A 424 4.00 72.52 -14.21
CA GLU A 424 4.98 73.48 -13.72
C GLU A 424 5.69 74.17 -14.90
N LYS A 425 6.22 73.38 -15.84
CA LYS A 425 6.87 73.89 -17.06
C LYS A 425 5.99 74.91 -17.81
N HIS A 426 4.71 74.61 -18.01
CA HIS A 426 3.81 75.49 -18.76
C HIS A 426 3.41 76.75 -17.98
N ILE A 427 3.19 76.65 -16.67
CA ILE A 427 2.99 77.83 -15.82
C ILE A 427 4.21 78.75 -15.89
N GLY A 428 5.43 78.20 -15.86
CA GLY A 428 6.67 78.96 -16.05
C GLY A 428 6.67 79.75 -17.37
N LEU A 429 6.33 79.09 -18.48
CA LEU A 429 6.22 79.75 -19.80
C LEU A 429 5.16 80.87 -19.79
N TYR A 430 4.03 80.68 -19.11
CA TYR A 430 2.99 81.72 -19.02
C TYR A 430 3.46 82.92 -18.19
N LEU A 431 4.19 82.69 -17.10
CA LEU A 431 4.78 83.74 -16.28
C LEU A 431 5.81 84.54 -17.08
N GLU A 432 6.74 83.86 -17.76
CA GLU A 432 7.76 84.49 -18.60
C GLU A 432 7.14 85.37 -19.69
N GLU A 433 6.14 84.87 -20.40
CA GLU A 433 5.45 85.64 -21.44
C GLU A 433 4.66 86.83 -20.85
N ALA A 434 4.04 86.66 -19.68
CA ALA A 434 3.26 87.72 -19.01
C ALA A 434 4.11 88.90 -18.52
N PHE A 435 5.38 88.67 -18.19
CA PHE A 435 6.33 89.69 -17.72
C PHE A 435 7.40 90.06 -18.76
N LYS A 436 7.29 89.56 -19.98
CA LYS A 436 8.19 89.87 -21.08
C LYS A 436 8.31 91.37 -21.32
N GLY A 437 9.54 91.87 -21.35
CA GLY A 437 9.84 93.30 -21.49
C GLY A 437 9.75 94.11 -20.19
N MET A 438 9.46 93.46 -19.05
CA MET A 438 9.63 94.04 -17.71
C MET A 438 10.99 93.61 -17.13
N GLU A 439 11.58 94.42 -16.25
CA GLU A 439 12.79 94.05 -15.48
C GLU A 439 12.47 93.04 -14.36
N ILE A 440 11.67 92.02 -14.65
CA ILE A 440 11.28 90.95 -13.71
C ILE A 440 11.86 89.64 -14.25
N THR A 441 12.68 88.97 -13.44
CA THR A 441 13.25 87.66 -13.76
C THR A 441 12.38 86.57 -13.16
N VAL A 442 11.99 85.56 -13.94
CA VAL A 442 11.32 84.34 -13.46
C VAL A 442 12.39 83.25 -13.30
N SER A 443 12.57 82.71 -12.10
CA SER A 443 13.55 81.67 -11.82
C SER A 443 12.90 80.43 -11.22
N ASN A 444 13.28 79.24 -11.72
CA ASN A 444 12.93 77.96 -11.14
C ASN A 444 14.12 77.46 -10.30
N ASN A 445 14.14 77.86 -9.02
CA ASN A 445 15.16 77.45 -8.04
C ASN A 445 14.50 76.53 -7.00
N GLN A 446 14.82 75.24 -7.04
CA GLN A 446 14.22 74.16 -6.24
C GLN A 446 14.52 74.20 -4.72
N CYS A 447 14.39 75.35 -4.06
CA CYS A 447 14.54 75.50 -2.61
C CYS A 447 13.18 75.77 -1.94
N GLY A 448 12.21 74.89 -2.22
CA GLY A 448 10.94 74.83 -1.51
C GLY A 448 9.76 75.48 -2.22
N GLN A 449 9.94 76.19 -3.33
CA GLN A 449 8.88 76.72 -4.20
C GLN A 449 9.23 76.49 -5.67
N ASP A 450 8.23 76.48 -6.55
CA ASP A 450 8.44 76.21 -7.98
C ASP A 450 8.99 77.43 -8.74
N PHE A 451 8.55 78.65 -8.42
CA PHE A 451 9.06 79.87 -9.06
C PHE A 451 9.35 81.00 -8.07
N ILE A 452 10.42 81.75 -8.35
CA ILE A 452 10.76 83.01 -7.67
C ILE A 452 10.88 84.10 -8.73
N LEU A 453 10.08 85.15 -8.58
CA LEU A 453 10.09 86.33 -9.42
C LEU A 453 10.83 87.47 -8.71
N SER A 454 11.82 88.04 -9.37
CA SER A 454 12.72 89.04 -8.78
C SER A 454 12.83 90.29 -9.64
N LYS A 455 12.89 91.46 -9.00
CA LYS A 455 13.19 92.75 -9.62
C LYS A 455 14.12 93.54 -8.70
N ASN A 456 15.13 94.20 -9.27
CA ASN A 456 16.14 94.90 -8.49
C ASN A 456 15.49 95.98 -7.58
N GLY A 457 15.83 95.95 -6.29
CA GLY A 457 15.30 96.88 -5.29
C GLY A 457 13.90 96.55 -4.75
N CYS A 458 13.26 95.46 -5.19
CA CYS A 458 11.96 95.01 -4.69
C CYS A 458 12.08 93.66 -3.99
N LYS A 459 11.17 93.38 -3.05
CA LYS A 459 11.06 92.05 -2.43
C LYS A 459 10.62 90.99 -3.46
N ASP A 460 11.26 89.82 -3.45
CA ASP A 460 10.93 88.69 -4.31
C ASP A 460 9.48 88.20 -4.11
N TYR A 461 8.88 87.70 -5.20
CA TYR A 461 7.56 87.10 -5.20
C TYR A 461 7.65 85.59 -5.47
N HIS A 462 7.11 84.79 -4.57
CA HIS A 462 7.22 83.33 -4.59
C HIS A 462 5.94 82.68 -5.11
N ILE A 463 6.07 81.65 -5.94
CA ILE A 463 4.93 80.92 -6.50
C ILE A 463 5.16 79.42 -6.34
N GLU A 464 4.14 78.75 -5.81
CA GLU A 464 4.03 77.29 -5.77
C GLU A 464 2.91 76.83 -6.69
N VAL A 465 3.14 75.78 -7.46
CA VAL A 465 2.23 75.20 -8.43
C VAL A 465 1.88 73.78 -8.00
N LYS A 466 0.61 73.58 -7.65
CA LYS A 466 0.04 72.26 -7.40
C LYS A 466 -0.91 71.89 -8.51
N SER A 467 -0.73 70.68 -9.03
CA SER A 467 -1.64 70.09 -10.01
C SER A 467 -2.48 68.99 -9.35
N ARG A 468 -3.75 68.88 -9.74
CA ARG A 468 -4.68 67.87 -9.22
C ARG A 468 -5.11 66.90 -10.31
N TRP A 469 -4.92 65.62 -10.06
CA TRP A 469 -5.10 64.57 -11.07
C TRP A 469 -6.09 63.48 -10.67
N GLU A 470 -6.22 63.18 -9.37
CA GLU A 470 -7.07 62.08 -8.89
C GLU A 470 -8.34 62.53 -8.17
N SER A 471 -8.31 63.70 -7.53
CA SER A 471 -9.39 64.19 -6.69
C SER A 471 -9.61 65.69 -6.86
N ASP A 472 -10.87 66.08 -6.86
CA ASP A 472 -11.31 67.47 -6.93
C ASP A 472 -11.30 68.17 -5.56
N GLN A 473 -10.86 67.53 -4.47
CA GLN A 473 -11.15 68.02 -3.11
C GLN A 473 -10.08 68.98 -2.53
N SER A 474 -8.78 68.77 -2.78
CA SER A 474 -7.71 69.57 -2.16
C SER A 474 -6.34 69.47 -2.85
N VAL A 475 -5.43 70.38 -2.49
CA VAL A 475 -3.97 70.27 -2.74
C VAL A 475 -3.20 70.17 -1.43
N GLU A 476 -1.98 69.62 -1.45
CA GLU A 476 -1.12 69.49 -0.27
C GLU A 476 0.16 70.31 -0.42
N MET A 477 0.54 71.05 0.61
CA MET A 477 1.82 71.75 0.73
C MET A 477 2.73 71.05 1.73
N SER A 478 4.03 71.02 1.47
CA SER A 478 5.03 70.59 2.46
C SER A 478 5.17 71.63 3.59
N ALA A 479 5.75 71.22 4.73
CA ALA A 479 6.06 72.14 5.83
C ALA A 479 6.92 73.33 5.37
N THR A 480 7.91 73.11 4.50
CA THR A 480 8.77 74.17 3.93
C THR A 480 7.98 75.12 3.04
N GLN A 481 7.08 74.58 2.21
CA GLN A 481 6.21 75.38 1.35
C GLN A 481 5.31 76.29 2.17
N PHE A 482 4.70 75.72 3.20
CA PHE A 482 3.80 76.45 4.09
C PHE A 482 4.51 77.51 4.92
N LYS A 483 5.72 77.20 5.44
CA LYS A 483 6.58 78.15 6.14
C LYS A 483 6.86 79.40 5.29
N CYS A 484 7.35 79.18 4.07
CA CYS A 484 7.67 80.26 3.15
C CYS A 484 6.43 81.09 2.78
N ALA A 485 5.27 80.47 2.65
CA ALA A 485 4.01 81.18 2.43
C ALA A 485 3.65 82.14 3.58
N VAL A 486 3.88 81.74 4.83
CA VAL A 486 3.60 82.57 6.02
C VAL A 486 4.65 83.67 6.18
N GLU A 487 5.93 83.36 6.01
CA GLU A 487 7.03 84.35 6.08
C GLU A 487 6.95 85.40 4.97
N ASN A 488 6.36 85.05 3.83
CA ASN A 488 6.19 85.92 2.66
C ASN A 488 4.72 86.18 2.32
N SER A 489 3.88 86.36 3.36
CA SER A 489 2.42 86.39 3.22
C SER A 489 1.83 87.48 2.29
N ASP A 490 2.61 88.50 1.92
CA ASP A 490 2.24 89.55 0.96
C ASP A 490 2.77 89.29 -0.47
N CYS A 491 3.73 88.39 -0.62
CA CYS A 491 4.44 88.12 -1.86
C CYS A 491 4.58 86.61 -2.14
N TYR A 492 3.51 85.87 -1.86
CA TYR A 492 3.43 84.43 -2.08
C TYR A 492 2.10 84.06 -2.75
N ALA A 493 2.15 83.19 -3.76
CA ALA A 493 0.95 82.63 -4.36
C ALA A 493 1.03 81.10 -4.50
N LEU A 494 -0.04 80.43 -4.08
CA LEU A 494 -0.30 79.03 -4.37
C LEU A 494 -1.22 78.93 -5.59
N ILE A 495 -0.68 78.48 -6.70
CA ILE A 495 -1.40 78.15 -7.93
C ILE A 495 -1.88 76.70 -7.82
N ASN A 496 -3.15 76.48 -8.07
CA ASN A 496 -3.77 75.18 -8.19
C ASN A 496 -4.31 75.01 -9.61
N VAL A 497 -3.84 73.98 -10.30
CA VAL A 497 -4.25 73.65 -11.66
C VAL A 497 -5.09 72.37 -11.63
N ASN A 498 -6.36 72.47 -12.01
CA ASN A 498 -7.23 71.31 -12.14
C ASN A 498 -6.91 70.54 -13.43
N MET A 499 -6.39 69.33 -13.27
CA MET A 499 -6.02 68.47 -14.39
C MET A 499 -6.77 67.14 -14.39
N TYR A 500 -7.82 67.01 -13.56
CA TYR A 500 -8.59 65.78 -13.38
C TYR A 500 -9.21 65.23 -14.68
N HIS A 501 -9.54 66.10 -15.63
CA HIS A 501 -10.09 65.73 -16.94
C HIS A 501 -9.11 65.96 -18.11
N PHE A 502 -7.82 66.12 -17.82
CA PHE A 502 -6.81 66.43 -18.84
C PHE A 502 -6.40 65.17 -19.62
N ASP A 503 -6.15 65.32 -20.94
CA ASP A 503 -5.67 64.21 -21.77
C ASP A 503 -4.24 63.83 -21.40
N ARG A 504 -4.12 62.63 -20.83
CA ARG A 504 -2.85 62.05 -20.38
C ARG A 504 -1.79 62.02 -21.48
N LYS A 505 -2.16 61.73 -22.74
CA LYS A 505 -1.18 61.58 -23.83
C LYS A 505 -0.40 62.85 -24.09
N ARG A 506 -1.03 64.02 -23.93
CA ARG A 506 -0.37 65.31 -24.13
C ARG A 506 0.79 65.53 -23.17
N ALA A 507 0.66 65.07 -21.92
CA ALA A 507 1.76 65.17 -20.96
C ALA A 507 2.88 64.17 -21.24
N GLU A 508 2.55 62.94 -21.69
CA GLU A 508 3.53 61.91 -22.09
C GLU A 508 4.34 62.33 -23.31
N GLU A 509 3.70 63.00 -24.27
CA GLU A 509 4.31 63.53 -25.50
C GLU A 509 4.93 64.93 -25.30
N ASN A 510 4.74 65.52 -24.11
CA ASN A 510 5.18 66.88 -23.75
C ASN A 510 4.67 67.97 -24.72
N ASP A 511 3.43 67.80 -25.17
CA ASP A 511 2.75 68.69 -26.10
C ASP A 511 2.62 70.12 -25.52
N PRO A 512 2.79 71.18 -26.33
CA PRO A 512 2.54 72.54 -25.89
C PRO A 512 1.09 72.73 -25.41
N LEU A 513 0.91 73.27 -24.19
CA LEU A 513 -0.39 73.64 -23.64
C LEU A 513 -0.65 75.14 -23.85
N PRO A 514 -1.61 75.55 -24.70
CA PRO A 514 -1.97 76.95 -24.83
C PRO A 514 -2.68 77.48 -23.58
N PHE A 515 -2.36 78.69 -23.15
CA PHE A 515 -2.96 79.30 -21.94
C PHE A 515 -4.49 79.35 -22.01
N SER A 516 -5.08 79.59 -23.19
CA SER A 516 -6.53 79.64 -23.39
C SER A 516 -7.26 78.32 -23.09
N GLU A 517 -6.56 77.18 -23.17
CA GLU A 517 -7.14 75.86 -22.93
C GLU A 517 -7.15 75.51 -21.43
N ILE A 518 -6.28 76.13 -20.63
CA ILE A 518 -6.09 75.78 -19.23
C ILE A 518 -6.45 76.91 -18.26
N CYS A 519 -6.63 78.13 -18.72
CA CYS A 519 -6.85 79.29 -17.85
C CYS A 519 -8.04 79.13 -16.90
N SER A 520 -9.15 78.53 -17.35
CA SER A 520 -10.33 78.25 -16.52
C SER A 520 -10.07 77.23 -15.40
N ASN A 521 -9.00 76.44 -15.53
CA ASN A 521 -8.65 75.39 -14.59
C ASN A 521 -7.63 75.87 -13.54
N ILE A 522 -7.10 77.08 -13.71
CA ILE A 522 -6.13 77.69 -12.79
C ILE A 522 -6.88 78.52 -11.75
N LYS A 523 -6.71 78.16 -10.49
CA LYS A 523 -7.14 78.94 -9.33
C LYS A 523 -5.91 79.33 -8.51
N VAL A 524 -5.92 80.52 -7.93
CA VAL A 524 -4.79 81.06 -7.18
C VAL A 524 -5.24 81.44 -5.78
N LEU A 525 -4.38 81.19 -4.79
CA LEU A 525 -4.47 81.75 -3.44
C LEU A 525 -3.20 82.53 -3.15
N ASP A 526 -3.31 83.85 -3.07
CA ASP A 526 -2.19 84.75 -2.78
C ASP A 526 -2.21 85.32 -1.35
N ASN A 527 -3.13 84.81 -0.52
CA ASN A 527 -3.29 85.21 0.87
C ASN A 527 -3.17 84.03 1.85
N ILE A 528 -2.78 82.84 1.38
CA ILE A 528 -2.75 81.62 2.20
C ILE A 528 -1.87 81.76 3.46
N GLY A 529 -0.73 82.45 3.35
CA GLY A 529 0.14 82.73 4.48
C GLY A 529 -0.54 83.56 5.58
N LYS A 530 -1.48 84.44 5.21
CA LYS A 530 -2.28 85.22 6.18
C LYS A 530 -3.43 84.41 6.76
N LEU A 531 -4.10 83.62 5.92
CA LEU A 531 -5.28 82.84 6.33
C LEU A 531 -4.96 81.86 7.45
N GLU A 532 -3.78 81.23 7.40
CA GLU A 532 -3.43 80.11 8.28
C GLU A 532 -2.13 80.34 9.06
N ALA A 533 -1.77 81.60 9.34
CA ALA A 533 -0.59 81.94 10.15
C ALA A 533 -0.64 81.31 11.57
N ASP A 534 -1.82 81.20 12.18
CA ASP A 534 -1.97 80.51 13.47
C ASP A 534 -1.75 79.00 13.35
N LEU A 535 -2.21 78.38 12.27
CA LEU A 535 -1.96 76.96 12.01
C LEU A 535 -0.46 76.69 11.88
N TYR A 536 0.27 77.58 11.19
CA TYR A 536 1.73 77.49 11.10
C TYR A 536 2.39 77.57 12.47
N ARG A 537 2.03 78.56 13.30
CA ARG A 537 2.58 78.69 14.65
C ARG A 537 2.36 77.43 15.49
N ARG A 538 1.14 76.88 15.48
CA ARG A 538 0.82 75.64 16.21
C ARG A 538 1.57 74.43 15.69
N ALA A 539 1.75 74.32 14.36
CA ALA A 539 2.49 73.22 13.76
C ALA A 539 4.00 73.34 14.02
N ASP A 540 4.58 74.53 13.91
CA ASP A 540 5.99 74.80 14.17
C ASP A 540 6.36 74.57 15.65
N GLU A 541 5.48 74.94 16.58
CA GLU A 541 5.61 74.59 18.01
C GLU A 541 5.54 73.07 18.22
N ALA A 542 4.58 72.38 17.60
CA ALA A 542 4.38 70.94 17.80
C ALA A 542 5.51 70.07 17.22
N PHE A 543 6.20 70.53 16.18
CA PHE A 543 7.33 69.82 15.54
C PHE A 543 8.70 70.46 15.88
N ARG A 544 8.77 71.33 16.90
CA ARG A 544 10.02 71.94 17.34
C ARG A 544 10.96 70.87 17.88
N ASP A 545 12.21 70.86 17.43
CA ASP A 545 13.23 69.95 17.94
C ASP A 545 13.76 70.46 19.30
N ASP A 546 12.97 70.24 20.35
CA ASP A 546 13.31 70.54 21.74
C ASP A 546 13.39 69.24 22.54
N GLN A 547 14.57 68.93 23.08
CA GLN A 547 14.82 67.72 23.88
C GLN A 547 14.21 67.80 25.28
N THR A 548 13.57 68.91 25.65
CA THR A 548 13.01 69.17 26.98
C THR A 548 11.48 69.17 27.03
N GLU A 549 10.79 69.09 25.88
CA GLU A 549 9.34 69.06 25.77
C GLU A 549 8.85 67.85 24.94
N ILE A 550 7.57 67.48 25.05
CA ILE A 550 6.96 66.44 24.22
C ILE A 550 6.59 67.06 22.87
N CYS A 551 7.31 66.69 21.82
CA CYS A 551 7.07 67.14 20.45
C CYS A 551 6.69 65.97 19.52
N LEU A 552 6.05 66.29 18.39
CA LEU A 552 5.78 65.36 17.30
C LEU A 552 7.06 65.11 16.50
N ASN A 553 7.31 63.84 16.15
CA ASN A 553 8.45 63.43 15.31
C ASN A 553 8.00 63.17 13.87
N GLY A 554 8.81 63.56 12.89
CA GLY A 554 8.53 63.42 11.45
C GLY A 554 8.29 64.75 10.75
N THR A 555 7.55 64.71 9.63
CA THR A 555 7.16 65.91 8.87
C THR A 555 5.64 66.00 8.76
N TYR A 556 5.12 67.21 8.50
CA TYR A 556 3.70 67.43 8.25
C TYR A 556 3.46 67.97 6.85
N LYS A 557 2.22 67.81 6.37
CA LYS A 557 1.71 68.45 5.16
C LYS A 557 0.47 69.26 5.50
N VAL A 558 0.27 70.35 4.77
CA VAL A 558 -0.91 71.22 4.91
C VAL A 558 -1.86 70.98 3.75
N ARG A 559 -3.09 70.58 4.07
CA ARG A 559 -4.14 70.38 3.08
C ARG A 559 -4.91 71.67 2.85
N VAL A 560 -4.99 72.10 1.60
CA VAL A 560 -5.77 73.27 1.17
C VAL A 560 -6.96 72.79 0.34
N SER A 561 -8.17 72.89 0.90
CA SER A 561 -9.41 72.48 0.22
C SER A 561 -9.80 73.43 -0.91
N GLN A 562 -10.48 72.92 -1.94
CA GLN A 562 -11.03 73.78 -3.01
C GLN A 562 -11.99 74.85 -2.52
N ASN A 563 -12.75 74.57 -1.45
CA ASN A 563 -13.63 75.57 -0.85
C ASN A 563 -12.86 76.81 -0.38
N VAL A 564 -11.56 76.70 -0.08
CA VAL A 564 -10.70 77.85 0.25
C VAL A 564 -10.40 78.67 -1.01
N PHE A 565 -10.04 78.01 -2.12
CA PHE A 565 -9.85 78.67 -3.43
C PHE A 565 -11.15 79.35 -3.89
N ASP A 566 -12.30 78.71 -3.69
CA ASP A 566 -13.61 79.25 -4.08
C ASP A 566 -14.05 80.42 -3.19
N LYS A 567 -13.67 80.41 -1.91
CA LYS A 567 -13.94 81.51 -0.98
C LYS A 567 -13.09 82.76 -1.27
N TYR A 568 -11.88 82.57 -1.81
CA TYR A 568 -10.96 83.65 -2.19
C TYR A 568 -10.61 83.56 -3.68
N PRO A 569 -11.57 83.80 -4.58
CA PRO A 569 -11.38 83.56 -6.00
C PRO A 569 -10.37 84.54 -6.58
N LEU A 570 -9.26 83.99 -7.08
CA LEU A 570 -8.27 84.68 -7.89
C LEU A 570 -7.88 83.76 -9.04
N ASP A 571 -7.91 84.28 -10.27
CA ASP A 571 -7.45 83.58 -11.45
C ASP A 571 -6.00 83.96 -11.78
N PHE A 572 -5.42 83.30 -12.79
CA PHE A 572 -4.04 83.56 -13.18
C PHE A 572 -3.82 85.02 -13.62
N ASN A 573 -4.73 85.60 -14.41
CA ASN A 573 -4.61 86.99 -14.87
C ASN A 573 -4.70 88.00 -13.71
N GLY A 574 -5.53 87.72 -12.72
CA GLY A 574 -5.62 88.46 -11.47
C GLY A 574 -4.31 88.42 -10.69
N LEU A 575 -3.67 87.25 -10.60
CA LEU A 575 -2.34 87.10 -10.00
C LEU A 575 -1.29 87.97 -10.74
N ILE A 576 -1.23 87.88 -12.08
CA ILE A 576 -0.30 88.70 -12.89
C ILE A 576 -0.49 90.19 -12.60
N SER A 577 -1.74 90.65 -12.52
CA SER A 577 -2.06 92.05 -12.23
C SER A 577 -1.56 92.48 -10.84
N ARG A 578 -1.69 91.61 -9.82
CA ARG A 578 -1.19 91.88 -8.47
C ARG A 578 0.34 91.92 -8.41
N ILE A 579 1.01 90.98 -9.08
CA ILE A 579 2.47 90.95 -9.16
C ILE A 579 3.01 92.22 -9.87
N ARG A 580 2.34 92.68 -10.94
CA ARG A 580 2.71 93.95 -11.59
C ARG A 580 2.60 95.13 -10.63
N LEU A 581 1.53 95.20 -9.84
CA LEU A 581 1.36 96.26 -8.83
C LEU A 581 2.47 96.21 -7.76
N HIS A 582 2.77 95.01 -7.25
CA HIS A 582 3.86 94.79 -6.27
C HIS A 582 5.19 95.38 -6.76
N PHE A 583 5.60 95.04 -7.99
CA PHE A 583 6.86 95.52 -8.57
C PHE A 583 6.82 96.96 -9.13
N CYS A 584 5.66 97.62 -9.13
CA CYS A 584 5.49 99.02 -9.53
C CYS A 584 5.42 99.99 -8.34
N GLN A 585 5.09 99.53 -7.13
CA GLN A 585 4.80 100.40 -5.99
C GLN A 585 6.01 100.76 -5.10
N GLU A 586 7.13 100.05 -5.17
CA GLU A 586 8.32 100.33 -4.32
C GLU A 586 9.41 101.19 -4.99
N GLY A 587 9.13 101.79 -6.15
CA GLY A 587 10.04 102.68 -6.87
C GLY A 587 9.99 104.16 -6.44
N LYS A 588 9.86 104.47 -5.14
CA LYS A 588 10.02 105.84 -4.61
C LYS A 588 10.88 105.89 -3.37
#